data_AF-A0A0D0CEG5-F1
#
_entry.id   AF-A0A0D0CEG5-F1
#
_cell.length_a   1.000
_cell.length_b   1.000
_cell.length_c   1.000
_cell.angle_alpha   90.00
_cell.angle_beta   90.00
_cell.angle_gamma   90.00
#
_symmetry.space_group_name_H-M   'P 1'
#
loop_
_entity.id
_entity.type
_entity.pdbx_description
1 polymer ?
#
loop_
_entity_poly.entity_id
_entity_poly.type
_entity_poly.pdbx_seq_one_letter_code
_entity_poly.pdbx_strand_id
1 'polypeptide(L)'
;QKFTSRQEVATVMLQHTSLSNDQKGTELWSYVLRCLNELTQDGLSDEEDGSEGDEEVKLVADLDFRHPDLRLLFQKVDNTRLSHPDIFVLAGQRKIKRVLGSRIVVCKPPPDLSLVFFRPEYLGARPISEADVEGKEWPVSRFIDFLLFIYHFLI
;
A
#
# COMPACT_ATOMS: atom_id res chain seq x y z
N GLN A 1 4.19 -4.91 -13.31
CA GLN A 1 2.74 -4.64 -13.57
C GLN A 1 2.00 -4.10 -12.34
N LYS A 2 2.16 -4.69 -11.14
CA LYS A 2 1.42 -4.25 -9.93
C LYS A 2 1.64 -2.79 -9.53
N PHE A 3 2.89 -2.34 -9.55
CA PHE A 3 3.25 -0.94 -9.26
C PHE A 3 2.46 0.03 -10.15
N THR A 4 2.59 -0.14 -11.47
CA THR A 4 1.88 0.66 -12.47
C THR A 4 0.37 0.61 -12.27
N SER A 5 -0.21 -0.58 -12.05
CA SER A 5 -1.66 -0.71 -11.84
C SER A 5 -2.14 0.03 -10.58
N ARG A 6 -1.40 -0.02 -9.48
CA ARG A 6 -1.74 0.72 -8.26
C ARG A 6 -1.60 2.23 -8.45
N GLN A 7 -0.57 2.67 -9.18
CA GLN A 7 -0.40 4.08 -9.53
C GLN A 7 -1.54 4.60 -10.41
N GLU A 8 -1.97 3.82 -11.41
CA GLU A 8 -3.12 4.14 -12.26
C GLU A 8 -4.40 4.29 -11.42
N VAL A 9 -4.71 3.31 -10.56
CA VAL A 9 -5.89 3.38 -9.68
C VAL A 9 -5.84 4.62 -8.80
N ALA A 10 -4.71 4.86 -8.13
CA ALA A 10 -4.59 6.00 -7.24
C ALA A 10 -4.67 7.34 -7.97
N THR A 11 -4.16 7.42 -9.21
CA THR A 11 -4.26 8.62 -10.07
C THR A 11 -5.69 8.88 -10.49
N VAL A 12 -6.41 7.86 -11.00
CA VAL A 12 -7.82 7.97 -11.40
C VAL A 12 -8.68 8.38 -10.22
N MET A 13 -8.48 7.76 -9.06
CA MET A 13 -9.25 8.09 -7.87
C MET A 13 -8.95 9.50 -7.35
N LEU A 14 -7.69 9.94 -7.38
CA LEU A 14 -7.33 11.31 -7.01
C LEU A 14 -8.03 12.33 -7.91
N GLN A 15 -8.06 12.08 -9.22
CA GLN A 15 -8.80 12.93 -10.17
C GLN A 15 -10.29 12.93 -9.88
N HIS A 16 -10.88 11.75 -9.67
CA HIS A 16 -12.30 11.60 -9.38
C HIS A 16 -12.72 12.34 -8.10
N THR A 17 -11.97 12.18 -7.01
CA THR A 17 -12.27 12.85 -5.72
C THR A 17 -12.04 14.36 -5.82
N SER A 18 -11.03 14.79 -6.58
CA SER A 18 -10.79 16.21 -6.83
C SER A 18 -11.95 16.86 -7.62
N LEU A 19 -12.45 16.21 -8.67
CA LEU A 19 -13.60 16.69 -9.44
C LEU A 19 -14.90 16.72 -8.62
N SER A 20 -15.01 15.82 -7.66
CA SER A 20 -16.18 15.71 -6.77
C SER A 20 -16.09 16.62 -5.53
N ASN A 21 -15.03 17.43 -5.39
CA ASN A 21 -14.72 18.20 -4.18
C ASN A 21 -14.67 17.36 -2.88
N ASP A 22 -14.33 16.07 -2.99
CA ASP A 22 -14.10 15.21 -1.83
C ASP A 22 -12.66 15.41 -1.33
N GLN A 23 -12.52 16.30 -0.35
CA GLN A 23 -11.23 16.64 0.26
C GLN A 23 -10.58 15.42 0.94
N LYS A 24 -11.37 14.58 1.61
CA LYS A 24 -10.85 13.40 2.33
C LYS A 24 -10.34 12.35 1.35
N GLY A 25 -11.09 12.10 0.27
CA GLY A 25 -10.65 11.23 -0.80
C GLY A 25 -9.38 11.74 -1.46
N THR A 26 -9.31 13.05 -1.74
CA THR A 26 -8.14 13.69 -2.34
C THR A 26 -6.89 13.54 -1.46
N GLU A 27 -7.02 13.77 -0.16
CA GLU A 27 -5.93 13.55 0.81
C GLU A 27 -5.48 12.08 0.82
N LEU A 28 -6.42 11.14 0.91
CA LEU A 28 -6.11 9.70 0.90
C LEU A 28 -5.39 9.27 -0.38
N TRP A 29 -5.91 9.61 -1.55
CA TRP A 29 -5.36 9.16 -2.83
C TRP A 29 -4.04 9.85 -3.17
N SER A 30 -3.87 11.11 -2.77
CA SER A 30 -2.57 11.79 -2.85
C SER A 30 -1.52 11.12 -1.96
N TYR A 31 -1.91 10.67 -0.77
CA TYR A 31 -1.03 9.92 0.12
C TYR A 31 -0.66 8.55 -0.46
N VAL A 32 -1.63 7.79 -0.98
CA VAL A 32 -1.38 6.51 -1.67
C VAL A 32 -0.35 6.69 -2.80
N LEU A 33 -0.50 7.72 -3.64
CA LEU A 33 0.43 8.01 -4.72
C LEU A 33 1.85 8.32 -4.20
N ARG A 34 1.97 9.09 -3.13
CA ARG A 34 3.28 9.36 -2.50
C ARG A 34 3.92 8.08 -1.97
N CYS A 35 3.15 7.24 -1.27
CA CYS A 35 3.64 5.96 -0.77
C CYS A 35 4.14 5.06 -1.91
N LEU A 36 3.41 4.99 -3.03
CA LEU A 36 3.86 4.25 -4.20
C LEU A 36 5.17 4.85 -4.75
N ASN A 37 5.26 6.16 -4.90
CA ASN A 37 6.45 6.81 -5.46
C ASN A 37 7.69 6.65 -4.57
N GLU A 38 7.55 6.63 -3.25
CA GLU A 38 8.67 6.39 -2.32
C GLU A 38 9.09 4.92 -2.27
N LEU A 39 8.12 3.99 -2.22
CA LEU A 39 8.43 2.56 -2.18
C LEU A 39 8.94 2.03 -3.53
N THR A 40 8.59 2.68 -4.64
CA THR A 40 8.91 2.25 -6.01
C THR A 40 8.45 0.81 -6.28
N GLN A 41 9.01 0.16 -7.31
CA GLN A 41 8.72 -1.25 -7.58
C GLN A 41 9.31 -2.17 -6.49
N ASP A 42 10.47 -1.83 -5.95
CA ASP A 42 11.24 -2.69 -5.03
C ASP A 42 10.66 -2.75 -3.61
N GLY A 43 9.86 -1.76 -3.22
CA GLY A 43 9.13 -1.71 -1.96
C GLY A 43 7.73 -2.35 -2.00
N LEU A 44 7.38 -3.01 -3.10
CA LEU A 44 6.16 -3.80 -3.21
C LEU A 44 6.43 -5.27 -2.93
N SER A 45 5.46 -5.93 -2.28
CA SER A 45 5.50 -7.38 -2.05
C SER A 45 5.65 -8.18 -3.33
N ASP A 46 6.36 -9.29 -3.29
CA ASP A 46 6.27 -10.31 -4.32
C ASP A 46 4.96 -11.11 -4.20
N GLU A 47 4.51 -11.67 -5.33
CA GLU A 47 3.33 -12.53 -5.41
C GLU A 47 3.72 -13.86 -6.04
N GLU A 48 3.36 -14.96 -5.39
CA GLU A 48 3.51 -16.31 -5.92
C GLU A 48 2.14 -16.91 -6.23
N ASP A 49 2.07 -17.80 -7.21
CA ASP A 49 0.86 -18.56 -7.49
C ASP A 49 0.68 -19.65 -6.42
N GLY A 50 -0.54 -19.77 -5.90
CA GLY A 50 -0.92 -20.76 -4.91
C GLY A 50 -2.36 -21.21 -5.09
N SER A 51 -2.79 -22.10 -4.21
CA SER A 51 -4.17 -22.57 -4.13
C SER A 51 -4.66 -22.54 -2.68
N GLU A 52 -5.92 -22.19 -2.50
CA GLU A 52 -6.63 -22.30 -1.21
C GLU A 52 -7.87 -23.16 -1.45
N GLY A 53 -7.77 -24.45 -1.15
CA GLY A 53 -8.76 -25.44 -1.60
C GLY A 53 -8.73 -25.59 -3.12
N ASP A 54 -9.88 -25.40 -3.77
CA ASP A 54 -10.04 -25.48 -5.23
C ASP A 54 -9.89 -24.11 -5.94
N GLU A 55 -9.61 -23.03 -5.19
CA GLU A 55 -9.45 -21.68 -5.75
C GLU A 55 -7.99 -21.32 -5.99
N GLU A 56 -7.68 -20.79 -7.17
CA GLU A 56 -6.39 -20.17 -7.47
C GLU A 56 -6.26 -18.84 -6.72
N VAL A 57 -5.17 -18.69 -5.98
CA VAL A 57 -4.86 -17.49 -5.20
C VAL A 57 -3.46 -16.96 -5.51
N LYS A 58 -3.26 -15.66 -5.35
CA LYS A 58 -1.93 -15.05 -5.30
C LYS A 58 -1.50 -14.93 -3.84
N LEU A 59 -0.45 -15.64 -3.47
CA LEU A 59 0.18 -15.56 -2.16
C LEU A 59 1.09 -14.34 -2.12
N VAL A 60 0.73 -13.36 -1.29
CA VAL A 60 1.46 -12.11 -1.14
C VAL A 60 2.49 -12.29 -0.03
N ALA A 61 3.78 -12.17 -0.36
CA ALA A 61 4.83 -12.18 0.64
C ALA A 61 4.90 -10.84 1.39
N ASP A 62 5.19 -10.88 2.69
CA ASP A 62 5.44 -9.64 3.43
C ASP A 62 6.92 -9.23 3.31
N LEU A 63 7.20 -7.95 3.51
CA LEU A 63 8.56 -7.43 3.53
C LEU A 63 8.98 -7.16 4.97
N ASP A 64 10.18 -7.62 5.33
CA ASP A 64 10.75 -7.48 6.67
C ASP A 64 10.87 -6.02 7.12
N PHE A 65 11.23 -5.13 6.20
CA PHE A 65 11.40 -3.72 6.52
C PHE A 65 10.08 -2.95 6.57
N ARG A 66 9.05 -3.35 5.81
CA ARG A 66 7.90 -2.49 5.51
C ARG A 66 6.84 -2.49 6.60
N HIS A 67 6.36 -1.31 6.99
CA HIS A 67 5.30 -1.14 7.98
C HIS A 67 4.01 -1.90 7.60
N PRO A 68 3.37 -2.64 8.54
CA PRO A 68 2.20 -3.47 8.23
C PRO A 68 0.98 -2.69 7.73
N ASP A 69 0.83 -1.42 8.07
CA ASP A 69 -0.30 -0.59 7.61
C ASP A 69 -0.29 -0.34 6.09
N LEU A 70 0.90 -0.29 5.48
CA LEU A 70 1.03 -0.14 4.04
C LEU A 70 0.42 -1.32 3.28
N ARG A 71 0.40 -2.50 3.90
CA ARG A 71 -0.28 -3.67 3.34
C ARG A 71 -1.79 -3.43 3.28
N LEU A 72 -2.40 -2.94 4.37
CA LEU A 72 -3.83 -2.63 4.41
C LEU A 72 -4.18 -1.53 3.41
N LEU A 73 -3.33 -0.51 3.33
CA LEU A 73 -3.47 0.57 2.35
C LEU A 73 -3.48 0.01 0.92
N PHE A 74 -2.51 -0.82 0.55
CA PHE A 74 -2.44 -1.38 -0.80
C PHE A 74 -3.53 -2.40 -1.10
N GLN A 75 -4.00 -3.15 -0.09
CA GLN A 75 -5.17 -4.00 -0.24
C GLN A 75 -6.42 -3.16 -0.58
N LYS A 76 -6.57 -1.98 0.03
CA LYS A 76 -7.64 -1.04 -0.34
C LYS A 76 -7.49 -0.58 -1.78
N VAL A 77 -6.29 -0.22 -2.23
CA VAL A 77 -6.03 0.16 -3.63
C VAL A 77 -6.43 -0.97 -4.58
N ASP A 78 -5.99 -2.20 -4.30
CA ASP A 78 -6.26 -3.37 -5.14
C ASP A 78 -7.77 -3.67 -5.23
N ASN A 79 -8.52 -3.45 -4.14
CA ASN A 79 -9.97 -3.65 -4.10
C ASN A 79 -10.77 -2.50 -4.72
N THR A 80 -10.18 -1.33 -4.94
CA THR A 80 -10.91 -0.12 -5.33
C THR A 80 -11.57 -0.23 -6.70
N ARG A 81 -10.92 -0.92 -7.64
CA ARG A 81 -11.51 -1.17 -8.96
C ARG A 81 -12.80 -2.00 -8.88
N LEU A 82 -12.89 -2.88 -7.89
CA LEU A 82 -14.07 -3.71 -7.67
C LEU A 82 -15.22 -2.94 -7.01
N SER A 83 -14.89 -2.00 -6.11
CA SER A 83 -15.90 -1.23 -5.39
C SER A 83 -16.46 -0.04 -6.20
N HIS A 84 -15.81 0.35 -7.30
CA HIS A 84 -16.24 1.46 -8.16
C HIS A 84 -16.34 1.02 -9.64
N PRO A 85 -17.28 0.14 -9.99
CA PRO A 85 -17.44 -0.36 -11.36
C PRO A 85 -17.89 0.72 -12.36
N ASP A 86 -18.43 1.83 -11.85
CA ASP A 86 -18.78 3.05 -12.59
C ASP A 86 -17.54 3.83 -13.05
N ILE A 87 -16.46 3.76 -12.28
CA ILE A 87 -15.17 4.40 -12.59
C ILE A 87 -14.27 3.44 -13.37
N PHE A 88 -14.25 2.16 -12.98
CA PHE A 88 -13.35 1.16 -13.53
C PHE A 88 -14.11 0.09 -14.31
N VAL A 89 -13.97 0.10 -15.62
CA VAL A 89 -14.50 -0.97 -16.48
C VAL A 89 -13.65 -2.23 -16.29
N LEU A 90 -14.27 -3.30 -15.78
CA LEU A 90 -13.61 -4.58 -15.46
C LEU A 90 -13.89 -5.71 -16.47
N ALA A 91 -14.40 -5.38 -17.65
CA ALA A 91 -14.85 -6.38 -18.63
C ALA A 91 -13.76 -7.44 -18.92
N GLY A 92 -14.10 -8.71 -18.66
CA GLY A 92 -13.26 -9.87 -18.96
C GLY A 92 -12.13 -10.19 -17.97
N GLN A 93 -11.93 -9.41 -16.90
CA GLN A 93 -10.87 -9.70 -15.92
C GLN A 93 -11.39 -10.57 -14.77
N ARG A 94 -10.92 -11.82 -14.68
CA ARG A 94 -11.21 -12.70 -13.54
C ARG A 94 -10.46 -12.20 -12.31
N LYS A 95 -11.18 -12.03 -11.19
CA LYS A 95 -10.56 -11.71 -9.89
C LYS A 95 -9.79 -12.93 -9.40
N ILE A 96 -8.48 -12.77 -9.22
CA ILE A 96 -7.67 -13.72 -8.46
C ILE A 96 -7.60 -13.22 -7.02
N LYS A 97 -7.98 -14.08 -6.08
CA LYS A 97 -7.94 -13.75 -4.64
C LYS A 97 -6.49 -13.60 -4.20
N ARG A 98 -6.19 -12.53 -3.47
CA ARG A 98 -4.87 -12.31 -2.86
C ARG A 98 -4.93 -12.68 -1.40
N VAL A 99 -4.05 -13.57 -0.96
CA VAL A 99 -3.97 -14.06 0.42
C VAL A 99 -2.59 -13.75 0.96
N LEU A 100 -2.49 -13.31 2.21
CA LEU A 100 -1.20 -13.11 2.85
C LEU A 100 -0.54 -14.48 3.06
N GLY A 101 0.65 -14.66 2.49
CA GLY A 101 1.48 -15.82 2.79
C GLY A 101 2.17 -15.70 4.15
N SER A 102 2.55 -16.82 4.75
CA SER A 102 3.39 -16.83 5.97
C SER A 102 4.84 -16.39 5.73
N ARG A 103 5.22 -16.22 4.45
CA ARG A 103 6.58 -15.88 4.03
C ARG A 103 6.87 -14.40 4.20
N ILE A 104 7.90 -14.11 4.98
CA ILE A 104 8.56 -12.80 5.03
C ILE A 104 9.78 -12.87 4.11
N VAL A 105 9.86 -11.93 3.17
CA VAL A 105 11.01 -11.77 2.29
C VAL A 105 11.93 -10.72 2.90
N VAL A 106 13.18 -11.13 3.11
CA VAL A 106 14.26 -10.22 3.50
C VAL A 106 14.72 -9.48 2.26
N CYS A 107 14.46 -8.18 2.20
CA CYS A 107 14.83 -7.35 1.06
C CYS A 107 15.54 -6.07 1.53
N LYS A 108 16.41 -5.52 0.68
CA LYS A 108 17.00 -4.21 0.96
C LYS A 108 15.93 -3.14 0.67
N PRO A 109 15.66 -2.21 1.60
CA PRO A 109 14.75 -1.10 1.33
C PRO A 109 15.31 -0.22 0.19
N PRO A 110 14.44 0.47 -0.56
CA PRO A 110 14.84 1.57 -1.42
C PRO A 110 15.76 2.57 -0.69
N PRO A 111 16.74 3.16 -1.39
CA PRO A 111 17.55 4.23 -0.80
C PRO A 111 16.67 5.42 -0.44
N ASP A 112 17.04 6.14 0.62
CA ASP A 112 16.37 7.37 1.08
C ASP A 112 14.88 7.21 1.43
N LEU A 113 14.44 5.97 1.71
CA LEU A 113 13.07 5.70 2.15
C LEU A 113 12.84 6.30 3.53
N SER A 114 11.72 7.01 3.71
CA SER A 114 11.40 7.63 5.00
C SER A 114 11.20 6.58 6.11
N LEU A 115 11.67 6.90 7.33
CA LEU A 115 11.57 6.04 8.52
C LEU A 115 10.14 5.56 8.83
N VAL A 116 9.13 6.33 8.42
CA VAL A 116 7.71 6.00 8.60
C VAL A 116 7.26 4.76 7.82
N PHE A 117 8.00 4.36 6.79
CA PHE A 117 7.73 3.15 6.03
C PHE A 117 8.32 1.90 6.69
N PHE A 118 9.11 2.07 7.76
CA PHE A 118 9.78 0.96 8.41
C PHE A 118 8.99 0.41 9.58
N ARG A 119 9.13 -0.91 9.80
CA ARG A 119 8.69 -1.54 11.05
C ARG A 119 9.56 -1.06 12.22
N PRO A 120 8.99 -0.83 13.40
CA PRO A 120 9.77 -0.54 14.60
C PRO A 120 10.84 -1.60 14.88
N GLU A 121 10.51 -2.88 14.66
CA GLU A 121 11.43 -4.01 14.86
C GLU A 121 12.61 -3.99 13.88
N TYR A 122 12.37 -3.53 12.65
CA TYR A 122 13.42 -3.43 11.63
C TYR A 122 14.42 -2.32 11.97
N LEU A 123 13.93 -1.19 12.50
CA LEU A 123 14.76 -0.07 12.95
C LEU A 123 15.55 -0.44 14.21
N GLY A 124 14.96 -1.16 15.16
CA GLY A 124 15.65 -1.56 16.39
C GLY A 124 16.77 -2.58 16.18
N ALA A 125 16.71 -3.37 15.10
CA ALA A 125 17.71 -4.38 14.77
C ALA A 125 18.95 -3.82 14.03
N ARG A 126 18.92 -2.56 13.57
CA ARG A 126 20.03 -1.93 12.85
C ARG A 126 20.48 -0.65 13.56
N PRO A 127 21.79 -0.41 13.72
CA PRO A 127 22.25 0.91 14.13
C PRO A 127 21.84 1.92 13.06
N ILE A 128 20.90 2.79 13.39
CA ILE A 128 20.48 3.92 12.56
C ILE A 128 21.71 4.81 12.36
N SER A 129 22.11 5.03 11.11
CA SER A 129 23.19 5.97 10.82
C SER A 129 22.66 7.40 10.90
N GLU A 130 23.50 8.37 11.26
CA GLU A 130 23.07 9.78 11.33
C GLU A 130 22.50 10.30 9.99
N ALA A 131 22.89 9.69 8.87
CA ALA A 131 22.36 9.97 7.54
C ALA A 131 20.88 9.57 7.36
N ASP A 132 20.36 8.64 8.18
CA ASP A 132 18.96 8.17 8.09
C ASP A 132 17.98 9.11 8.81
N VAL A 133 18.49 10.02 9.67
CA VAL A 133 17.67 10.92 10.50
C VAL A 133 17.34 12.23 9.79
N GLU A 134 18.06 12.58 8.73
CA GLU A 134 17.76 13.75 7.87
C GLU A 134 16.60 13.47 6.89
N GLY A 135 15.64 12.66 7.32
CA GLY A 135 14.43 12.35 6.58
C GLY A 135 13.33 13.37 6.86
N LYS A 136 12.67 13.86 5.81
CA LYS A 136 11.50 14.75 5.87
C LYS A 136 10.51 14.30 6.94
N GLU A 137 10.28 15.14 7.94
CA GLU A 137 9.27 14.95 8.98
C GLU A 137 7.88 14.95 8.32
N TRP A 138 7.31 13.76 8.09
CA TRP A 138 5.99 13.62 7.47
C TRP A 138 4.90 13.47 8.54
N PRO A 139 3.70 14.06 8.34
CA PRO A 139 2.61 13.96 9.31
C PRO A 139 1.88 12.61 9.19
N VAL A 140 2.63 11.49 9.20
CA VAL A 140 2.07 10.13 9.18
C VAL A 140 1.29 9.83 10.46
N SER A 141 1.65 10.48 11.58
CA SER A 141 0.90 10.42 12.84
C SER A 141 -0.58 10.78 12.65
N ARG A 142 -0.90 11.82 11.88
CA ARG A 142 -2.29 12.21 11.60
C ARG A 142 -3.05 11.20 10.72
N PHE A 143 -2.34 10.38 9.94
CA PHE A 143 -2.95 9.44 9.01
C PHE A 143 -3.11 8.03 9.60
N ILE A 144 -2.24 7.61 10.52
CA ILE A 144 -2.51 6.42 11.36
C ILE A 144 -3.76 6.69 12.20
N ASP A 145 -3.91 7.89 12.75
CA ASP A 145 -5.13 8.32 13.42
C ASP A 145 -6.35 8.31 12.47
N PHE A 146 -6.17 8.71 11.20
CA PHE A 146 -7.23 8.68 10.18
C PHE A 146 -7.61 7.26 9.73
N LEU A 147 -6.64 6.34 9.60
CA LEU A 147 -6.89 4.93 9.30
C LEU A 147 -7.57 4.22 10.47
N LEU A 148 -7.16 4.50 11.70
CA LEU A 148 -7.83 4.03 12.92
C LEU A 148 -9.26 4.58 13.01
N PHE A 149 -9.47 5.86 12.66
CA PHE A 149 -10.79 6.48 12.62
C PHE A 149 -11.71 5.85 11.56
N ILE A 150 -11.19 5.56 10.36
CA ILE A 150 -11.94 4.85 9.32
C ILE A 150 -12.27 3.42 9.75
N TYR A 151 -11.34 2.71 10.41
CA TYR A 151 -11.59 1.36 10.92
C TYR A 151 -12.65 1.31 12.02
N HIS A 152 -12.80 2.37 12.83
CA HIS A 152 -13.81 2.46 13.89
C HIS A 152 -15.21 2.85 13.40
N PHE A 153 -15.35 3.37 12.17
CA PHE A 153 -16.64 3.85 11.64
C PHE A 153 -17.24 2.98 10.52
N LEU A 154 -16.56 1.92 10.09
CA LEU A 154 -16.97 1.03 8.99
C LEU A 154 -17.14 -0.45 9.40
N ILE A 155 -17.13 -0.76 10.69
CA ILE A 155 -17.58 -2.03 11.30
C ILE A 155 -18.82 -1.73 12.14
#